data_AF-A0A250KYN5-F1
#
_entry.id   AF-A0A250KYN5-F1
#
_cell.length_a   1.000
_cell.length_b   1.000
_cell.length_c   1.000
_cell.angle_alpha   90.00
_cell.angle_beta   90.00
_cell.angle_gamma   90.00
#
_symmetry.space_group_name_H-M   'P 1'
#
loop_
_entity.id
_entity.type
_entity.pdbx_description
1 polymer ?
#
loop_
_entity_poly.entity_id
_entity_poly.type
_entity_poly.pdbx_seq_one_letter_code
_entity_poly.pdbx_strand_id
1 'polypeptide(L)' 'MPSIKLRENEPFEIAIRRFKRACEKAGILSEVRRREFYEKPTEERKRKAAAAVKRHLKKLSRERFALQNLRKGRPQT' A
#
# COMPACT_ATOMS: atom_id res chain seq x y z
N MET A 1 -14.87 -4.15 0.63
CA MET A 1 -14.90 -2.75 0.15
C MET A 1 -14.64 -1.81 1.32
N PRO A 2 -13.86 -0.73 1.15
CA PRO A 2 -13.56 0.22 2.21
C PRO A 2 -14.79 1.07 2.54
N SER A 3 -15.10 1.18 3.83
CA SER A 3 -16.17 2.04 4.36
C SER A 3 -15.55 3.08 5.29
N ILE A 4 -15.96 4.35 5.17
CA ILE A 4 -15.52 5.43 6.05
C ILE A 4 -16.75 6.10 6.66
N LYS A 5 -16.78 6.19 7.99
CA LYS A 5 -17.78 6.95 8.72
C LYS A 5 -17.28 8.38 8.86
N LEU A 6 -18.06 9.33 8.36
CA LEU A 6 -17.83 10.76 8.54
C LEU A 6 -18.15 11.13 9.99
N ARG A 7 -17.29 11.92 10.63
CA ARG A 7 -17.56 12.54 11.93
C ARG A 7 -17.85 14.02 11.70
N GLU A 8 -18.78 14.60 12.47
CA GLU A 8 -19.27 15.97 12.26
C GLU A 8 -18.19 17.06 12.37
N ASN A 9 -17.09 16.77 13.09
CA ASN A 9 -15.97 17.69 13.28
C ASN A 9 -14.86 17.58 12.21
N GLU A 10 -15.06 16.83 11.12
CA GLU A 10 -14.07 16.71 10.05
C GLU A 10 -14.48 17.43 8.76
N PRO A 11 -13.61 18.30 8.20
CA PRO A 11 -13.79 18.83 6.86
C PRO A 11 -13.92 17.71 5.82
N PHE A 12 -14.91 17.83 4.93
CA PHE A 12 -15.24 16.83 3.92
C PHE A 12 -14.05 16.40 3.04
N GLU A 13 -13.15 17.32 2.72
CA GLU A 13 -11.94 17.04 1.94
C GLU A 13 -11.00 16.04 2.61
N ILE A 14 -10.90 16.09 3.95
CA ILE A 14 -10.08 15.16 4.73
C ILE A 14 -10.66 13.76 4.64
N ALA A 15 -11.99 13.63 4.67
CA ALA A 15 -12.65 12.35 4.53
C ALA A 15 -12.46 11.74 3.14
N ILE A 16 -12.56 12.54 2.07
CA ILE A 16 -12.23 12.08 0.70
C ILE A 16 -10.79 11.56 0.64
N ARG A 17 -9.84 12.28 1.24
CA ARG A 17 -8.44 11.85 1.25
C ARG A 17 -8.25 10.53 1.99
N ARG A 18 -8.96 10.31 3.10
CA ARG A 18 -8.95 9.02 3.81
C ARG A 18 -9.57 7.92 2.96
N PHE A 19 -10.64 8.22 2.23
CA PHE A 19 -11.29 7.27 1.32
C PHE A 19 -10.36 6.81 0.21
N LYS A 20 -9.70 7.76 -0.47
CA LYS A 20 -8.70 7.46 -1.49
C LYS A 20 -7.59 6.56 -0.95
N ARG A 21 -7.03 6.88 0.23
CA ARG A 21 -6.02 6.04 0.90
C ARG A 21 -6.56 4.65 1.28
N ALA A 22 -7.81 4.54 1.71
CA ALA A 22 -8.42 3.26 2.05
C ALA A 22 -8.63 2.38 0.80
N CYS A 23 -9.06 2.96 -0.31
CA CYS A 23 -9.17 2.29 -1.61
C CYS A 23 -7.81 1.83 -2.15
N GLU A 24 -6.79 2.67 -2.03
CA GLU A 24 -5.40 2.34 -2.40
C GLU A 24 -4.84 1.21 -1.52
N LYS A 25 -5.05 1.29 -0.20
CA LYS A 25 -4.61 0.25 0.75
C LYS A 25 -5.31 -1.09 0.49
N ALA A 26 -6.60 -1.06 0.17
CA ALA A 26 -7.36 -2.24 -0.21
C ALA A 26 -6.93 -2.79 -1.59
N GLY A 27 -6.20 -2.01 -2.40
CA GLY A 27 -5.70 -2.45 -3.70
C GLY A 27 -6.78 -2.58 -4.77
N ILE A 28 -7.94 -1.93 -4.61
CA ILE A 28 -9.09 -2.09 -5.51
C ILE A 28 -8.74 -1.75 -6.95
N LEU A 29 -8.01 -0.65 -7.18
CA LEU A 29 -7.58 -0.25 -8.53
C LEU A 29 -6.64 -1.29 -9.18
N SER A 30 -5.76 -1.89 -8.39
CA SER A 30 -4.88 -2.96 -8.87
C SER A 30 -5.65 -4.24 -9.17
N GLU A 31 -6.72 -4.49 -8.43
CA GLU A 31 -7.60 -5.63 -8.65
C GLU A 31 -8.46 -5.46 -9.91
N VAL A 32 -9.03 -4.29 -10.14
CA VAL A 32 -9.78 -3.97 -11.37
C VAL A 32 -8.90 -4.19 -12.58
N ARG A 33 -7.70 -3.61 -12.60
CA ARG A 33 -6.75 -3.75 -13.70
C ARG A 33 -6.28 -5.19 -13.94
N ARG A 34 -6.29 -6.03 -12.90
CA ARG A 34 -6.01 -7.47 -13.02
C ARG A 34 -7.18 -8.22 -13.65
N ARG A 35 -8.41 -7.81 -13.39
CA ARG A 35 -9.65 -8.46 -13.86
C ARG A 35 -10.09 -7.99 -15.25
N GLU A 36 -9.52 -6.90 -15.77
CA GLU A 36 -9.81 -6.38 -17.12
C GLU A 36 -9.53 -7.41 -18.23
N PHE A 37 -8.57 -8.31 -18.03
CA PHE A 37 -8.17 -9.31 -19.03
C PHE A 37 -8.04 -10.68 -18.37
N TYR A 38 -8.31 -11.75 -19.12
CA TYR A 38 -7.98 -13.08 -18.66
C TYR A 38 -6.46 -13.24 -18.54
N GLU A 39 -6.01 -13.61 -17.36
CA GLU A 39 -4.61 -13.93 -17.12
C GLU A 39 -4.45 -15.44 -17.03
N LYS A 40 -3.44 -15.98 -17.69
CA LYS A 40 -3.13 -17.40 -17.60
C LYS A 40 -2.67 -17.76 -16.18
N PRO A 41 -2.97 -18.97 -15.68
CA PRO A 41 -2.56 -19.39 -14.33
C PRO A 41 -1.05 -19.29 -14.06
N THR A 42 -0.22 -19.45 -15.10
CA THR A 42 1.25 -19.31 -15.02
C THR A 42 1.69 -17.87 -14.83
N GLU A 43 1.05 -16.92 -15.51
CA GLU A 43 1.29 -15.48 -15.37
C GLU A 43 0.85 -14.99 -13.99
N GLU A 44 -0.26 -15.50 -13.47
CA GLU A 44 -0.74 -15.15 -12.13
C GLU A 44 0.29 -15.56 -11.06
N ARG A 45 0.86 -16.78 -11.18
CA ARG A 45 1.92 -17.27 -10.29
C ARG A 45 3.18 -16.39 -10.38
N LYS A 46 3.62 -16.04 -11.59
CA LYS A 46 4.77 -15.15 -11.81
C LYS A 46 4.54 -13.78 -11.17
N ARG A 47 3.35 -13.19 -11.33
CA ARG A 47 3.02 -11.89 -10.74
C ARG A 47 3.01 -11.95 -9.22
N LYS A 48 2.40 -12.98 -8.62
CA LYS A 48 2.37 -13.17 -7.16
C LYS A 48 3.79 -13.28 -6.58
N ALA A 49 4.67 -14.04 -7.23
CA ALA A 49 6.08 -14.15 -6.83
C ALA A 49 6.81 -12.80 -6.90
N ALA A 50 6.68 -12.07 -8.02
CA ALA A 50 7.29 -10.75 -8.16
C ALA A 50 6.76 -9.73 -7.13
N ALA A 51 5.46 -9.77 -6.82
CA ALA A 51 4.86 -8.91 -5.80
C ALA A 51 5.39 -9.24 -4.38
N ALA A 52 5.59 -10.52 -4.07
CA ALA A 52 6.17 -10.95 -2.79
C ALA A 52 7.63 -10.47 -2.63
N VAL A 53 8.45 -10.66 -3.66
CA VAL A 53 9.84 -10.19 -3.69
C VAL A 53 9.89 -8.67 -3.51
N LYS A 54 9.08 -7.91 -4.26
CA LYS A 54 9.02 -6.44 -4.13
C LYS A 54 8.63 -5.99 -2.73
N ARG A 55 7.66 -6.66 -2.09
CA ARG A 55 7.26 -6.38 -0.70
C ARG A 55 8.40 -6.64 0.28
N HIS A 56 9.12 -7.76 0.12
CA HIS A 56 10.25 -8.12 0.97
C HIS A 56 11.40 -7.10 0.84
N LEU A 57 11.78 -6.74 -0.38
CA LEU A 57 12.81 -5.72 -0.62
C LEU A 57 12.43 -4.36 -0.02
N LYS A 58 11.16 -3.95 -0.11
CA LYS A 58 10.68 -2.72 0.51
C LYS A 58 10.75 -2.76 2.04
N LYS A 59 10.53 -3.93 2.65
CA LYS A 59 10.67 -4.15 4.10
C LYS A 59 12.13 -3.98 4.52
N LEU A 60 13.05 -4.69 3.85
CA LEU A 60 14.49 -4.60 4.13
C LEU A 60 15.04 -3.18 3.96
N SER A 61 14.61 -2.46 2.92
CA SER A 61 15.00 -1.07 2.69
C SER A 61 14.56 -0.16 3.85
N ARG A 62 13.34 -0.34 4.37
CA ARG A 62 12.85 0.41 5.54
C ARG A 62 13.62 0.08 6.81
N GLU A 63 13.90 -1.19 7.06
CA GLU A 63 14.69 -1.64 8.21
C GLU A 63 16.12 -1.08 8.16
N ARG A 64 16.76 -1.14 6.99
CA ARG A 64 18.09 -0.57 6.76
C ARG A 64 18.11 0.94 7.01
N PHE A 65 17.09 1.67 6.55
CA PHE A 65 16.97 3.10 6.78
C PHE A 65 16.74 3.43 8.26
N ALA A 66 15.88 2.68 8.95
CA ALA A 66 15.64 2.84 10.38
C ALA A 66 16.91 2.59 11.20
N LEU A 67 17.64 1.51 10.91
CA LEU A 67 18.92 1.18 11.55
C LEU A 67 19.99 2.26 11.28
N GLN A 68 20.02 2.82 10.06
CA GLN A 68 20.93 3.90 9.73
C GLN A 68 20.61 5.19 10.49
N ASN A 69 19.33 5.52 10.68
CA ASN A 69 18.91 6.70 11.43
C ASN A 69 19.20 6.57 12.93
N LEU A 70 18.96 5.39 13.51
CA LEU A 70 19.36 5.03 14.87
C LEU A 70 20.88 5.18 15.07
N ARG A 71 21.67 4.63 14.14
CA ARG A 71 23.14 4.74 14.15
C ARG A 71 23.64 6.18 14.04
N LYS A 72 22.89 7.06 13.37
CA LYS A 72 23.25 8.48 13.17
C LYS A 72 22.69 9.41 14.25
N GLY A 73 22.05 8.88 15.31
CA GLY A 73 21.55 9.68 16.44
C GLY A 73 20.55 10.77 16.04
N ARG A 74 19.87 10.65 14.90
CA ARG A 74 18.89 11.65 14.46
C ARG A 74 17.56 11.44 15.22
N PRO A 75 17.01 12.45 15.88
CA PRO A 75 15.73 12.32 16.56
C PRO A 75 14.62 12.03 15.53
N GLN A 76 13.71 11.12 15.86
CA GLN A 76 12.52 10.85 15.06
C GLN A 76 11.52 11.99 15.25
N THR A 77 11.58 13.01 14.40
CA THR A 77 10.49 13.99 14.21
C THR A 77 9.50 13.49 13.19
#